data_AF-K6YML9-F1
#
_entry.id   AF-K6YML9-F1
#
_cell.length_a   1.000
_cell.length_b   1.000
_cell.length_c   1.000
_cell.angle_alpha   90.00
_cell.angle_beta   90.00
_cell.angle_gamma   90.00
#
_symmetry.space_group_name_H-M   'P 1'
#
loop_
_entity.id
_entity.type
_entity.pdbx_description
1 polymer ?
#
loop_
_entity_poly.entity_id
_entity_poly.type
_entity_poly.pdbx_seq_one_letter_code
_entity_poly.pdbx_strand_id
1 'polypeptide(L)' 'MPPEHNNILKAVSDSPEQEIIDKQCSDLMTIIHEKLDLKAAPIKNVVQTLGVTPSQARKLVKGDITNFTIFELQTFLKRI' A
#
# COMPACT_ATOMS: atom_id res chain seq x y z
N MET A 1 19.80 -38.27 -3.12
CA MET A 1 19.22 -37.63 -1.91
C MET A 1 19.00 -36.16 -2.21
N PRO A 2 17.81 -35.63 -1.95
CA PRO A 2 17.75 -34.35 -1.23
C PRO A 2 16.71 -34.44 -0.10
N PRO A 3 16.91 -33.73 1.03
CA PRO A 3 16.53 -32.32 1.05
C PRO A 3 17.43 -31.45 1.95
N GLU A 4 18.06 -30.43 1.37
CA GLU A 4 18.53 -29.28 2.15
C GLU A 4 17.75 -28.05 1.68
N HIS A 5 16.49 -27.99 2.11
CA HIS A 5 15.71 -26.76 2.12
C HIS A 5 15.70 -26.24 3.56
N ASN A 6 16.85 -25.76 4.03
CA ASN A 6 16.93 -25.02 5.28
C ASN A 6 17.76 -23.76 5.07
N ASN A 7 17.18 -22.63 5.49
CA ASN A 7 17.57 -21.24 5.26
C ASN A 7 17.19 -20.76 3.86
N ILE A 8 16.30 -19.77 3.67
CA ILE A 8 16.40 -18.41 4.21
C ILE A 8 14.99 -17.88 4.54
N LEU A 9 14.44 -18.30 5.68
CA LEU A 9 13.30 -17.63 6.32
C LEU A 9 13.83 -16.61 7.35
N LYS A 10 14.77 -15.74 6.96
CA LYS A 10 15.24 -14.63 7.83
C LYS A 10 16.15 -13.61 7.13
N ALA A 11 15.62 -12.83 6.20
CA ALA A 11 16.30 -11.61 5.73
C ALA A 11 15.30 -10.64 5.06
N VAL A 12 14.22 -10.29 5.75
CA VAL A 12 13.27 -9.27 5.23
C VAL A 12 13.51 -7.89 5.86
N SER A 13 14.43 -7.76 6.81
CA SER A 13 14.40 -6.60 7.71
C SER A 13 15.41 -5.49 7.48
N ASP A 14 16.40 -5.60 6.57
CA ASP A 14 17.39 -4.52 6.37
C ASP A 14 17.97 -4.47 4.93
N SER A 15 17.18 -4.78 3.89
CA SER A 15 17.65 -4.56 2.51
C SER A 15 17.39 -3.10 2.10
N PRO A 16 18.39 -2.36 1.58
CA PRO A 16 18.19 -0.99 1.08
C PRO A 16 17.13 -0.92 -0.04
N GLU A 17 16.89 -2.02 -0.74
CA GLU A 17 15.83 -2.13 -1.75
C GLU A 17 14.43 -2.06 -1.14
N GLN A 18 14.24 -2.68 0.03
CA GLN A 18 12.96 -2.65 0.74
C GLN A 18 12.68 -1.25 1.30
N GLU A 19 13.71 -0.56 1.82
CA GLU A 19 13.59 0.82 2.30
C GLU A 19 13.17 1.80 1.18
N ILE A 20 13.70 1.60 -0.04
CA ILE A 20 13.29 2.38 -1.21
C ILE A 20 11.82 2.11 -1.56
N ILE A 21 11.39 0.84 -1.52
CA ILE A 21 10.01 0.44 -1.81
C ILE A 21 9.06 1.04 -0.77
N ASP A 22 9.39 0.91 0.52
CA ASP A 22 8.57 1.42 1.62
C ASP A 22 8.43 2.95 1.55
N LYS A 23 9.53 3.64 1.22
CA LYS A 23 9.51 5.08 0.97
C LYS A 23 8.61 5.43 -0.21
N GLN A 24 8.72 4.74 -1.34
CA GLN A 24 7.85 4.98 -2.49
C GLN A 24 6.37 4.74 -2.17
N CYS A 25 6.06 3.67 -1.44
CA CYS A 25 4.69 3.42 -0.97
C CYS A 25 4.19 4.52 -0.04
N SER A 26 5.03 4.99 0.89
CA SER A 26 4.71 6.09 1.80
C SER A 26 4.45 7.40 1.07
N ASP A 27 5.30 7.74 0.08
CA ASP A 27 5.14 8.94 -0.74
C ASP A 27 3.83 8.89 -1.54
N LEU A 28 3.55 7.77 -2.20
CA LEU A 28 2.31 7.58 -2.96
C LEU A 28 1.07 7.63 -2.07
N MET A 29 1.12 7.03 -0.88
CA MET A 29 0.03 7.06 0.10
C MET A 29 -0.26 8.50 0.55
N THR A 30 0.80 9.28 0.80
CA THR A 30 0.68 10.69 1.17
C THR A 30 -0.03 11.49 0.07
N ILE A 31 0.37 11.32 -1.20
CA ILE A 31 -0.26 12.01 -2.33
C ILE A 31 -1.74 11.60 -2.46
N ILE A 32 -2.09 10.33 -2.24
CA ILE A 32 -3.49 9.87 -2.25
C ILE A 32 -4.29 10.57 -1.13
N HIS A 33 -3.72 10.71 0.07
CA HIS A 33 -4.34 11.40 1.21
C HIS A 33 -4.43 12.92 1.05
N GLU A 34 -3.57 13.53 0.23
CA GLU A 34 -3.68 14.93 -0.13
C GLU A 34 -4.75 15.18 -1.19
N LYS A 35 -4.86 14.27 -2.18
CA LYS A 35 -5.80 14.41 -3.30
C LYS A 35 -7.23 13.99 -2.97
N LEU A 36 -7.41 12.85 -2.29
CA LEU A 36 -8.65 12.57 -1.58
C LEU A 36 -8.44 13.05 -0.15
N ASP A 37 -9.29 13.94 0.35
CA ASP A 37 -9.40 14.16 1.78
C ASP A 37 -9.96 12.90 2.45
N LEU A 38 -9.14 11.85 2.54
CA LEU A 38 -9.48 10.52 3.04
C LEU A 38 -9.89 10.56 4.52
N LYS A 39 -9.50 11.62 5.24
CA LYS A 39 -9.85 11.82 6.65
C LYS A 39 -11.27 12.36 6.80
N ALA A 40 -11.75 13.16 5.87
CA ALA A 40 -13.13 13.68 5.87
C ALA A 40 -14.09 12.87 4.97
N ALA A 41 -13.58 12.15 3.98
CA ALA A 41 -14.38 11.44 2.99
C ALA A 41 -15.06 10.20 3.61
N PRO A 42 -16.39 10.03 3.41
CA PRO A 42 -17.06 8.77 3.74
C PRO A 42 -16.39 7.59 3.01
N ILE A 43 -16.22 6.46 3.70
CA ILE A 43 -15.62 5.23 3.12
C ILE A 43 -16.30 4.82 1.81
N LYS A 44 -17.62 5.03 1.69
CA LYS A 44 -18.38 4.75 0.46
C LYS A 44 -17.83 5.53 -0.74
N ASN A 45 -17.44 6.79 -0.55
CA ASN A 45 -16.90 7.63 -1.61
C ASN A 45 -15.51 7.12 -2.02
N VAL A 46 -14.66 6.75 -1.06
CA VAL A 46 -13.34 6.15 -1.32
C VAL A 46 -13.47 4.86 -2.14
N VAL A 47 -14.41 3.99 -1.77
CA VAL A 47 -14.72 2.75 -2.50
C VAL A 47 -15.12 3.04 -3.94
N GLN A 48 -15.98 4.03 -4.16
CA GLN A 48 -16.47 4.40 -5.49
C GLN A 48 -15.38 5.05 -6.35
N THR A 49 -14.64 6.02 -5.81
CA THR A 49 -13.60 6.74 -6.55
C THR A 49 -12.42 5.83 -6.91
N LEU A 50 -11.96 5.03 -5.94
CA LEU A 50 -10.78 4.19 -6.14
C LEU A 50 -11.12 2.79 -6.66
N GLY A 51 -12.38 2.40 -6.72
CA GLY A 51 -12.79 1.07 -7.18
C GLY A 51 -12.23 -0.05 -6.31
N VAL A 52 -12.16 0.17 -5.00
CA VAL A 52 -11.59 -0.76 -4.00
C VAL A 52 -12.67 -1.35 -3.10
N THR A 53 -12.37 -2.44 -2.43
CA THR A 53 -13.30 -2.99 -1.42
C THR A 53 -13.41 -2.07 -0.20
N PRO A 54 -14.51 -2.13 0.59
CA PRO A 54 -14.61 -1.38 1.84
C PRO A 54 -13.50 -1.69 2.84
N SER A 55 -12.95 -2.91 2.82
CA SER A 55 -11.81 -3.30 3.67
C SER A 55 -10.54 -2.57 3.26
N GLN A 56 -10.23 -2.51 1.96
CA GLN A 56 -9.10 -1.77 1.42
C GLN A 56 -9.26 -0.26 1.66
N ALA A 57 -10.45 0.30 1.44
CA ALA A 57 -10.72 1.71 1.71
C ALA A 57 -10.43 2.08 3.19
N ARG A 58 -10.80 1.22 4.15
CA ARG A 58 -10.48 1.44 5.56
C ARG A 58 -8.97 1.39 5.84
N LYS A 59 -8.22 0.53 5.16
CA LYS A 59 -6.75 0.46 5.29
C LYS A 59 -6.08 1.69 4.66
N LEU A 60 -6.57 2.15 3.51
CA LEU A 60 -6.14 3.39 2.86
C LEU A 60 -6.35 4.59 3.79
N VAL A 61 -7.53 4.77 4.37
CA VAL A 61 -7.82 5.88 5.31
C VAL A 61 -6.90 5.84 6.54
N LYS A 62 -6.51 4.65 7.00
CA LYS A 62 -5.56 4.48 8.10
C LYS A 62 -4.09 4.72 7.70
N GLY A 63 -3.79 4.86 6.41
CA GLY A 63 -2.42 5.00 5.91
C GLY A 63 -1.60 3.71 6.00
N ASP A 64 -2.24 2.54 6.01
CA ASP A 64 -1.54 1.26 6.12
C ASP A 64 -0.93 0.85 4.77
N ILE A 65 0.33 1.24 4.57
CA ILE A 65 1.11 0.99 3.35
C ILE A 65 1.50 -0.48 3.15
N THR A 66 1.43 -1.31 4.20
CA THR A 66 1.87 -2.72 4.11
C THR A 66 0.93 -3.59 3.29
N ASN A 67 -0.29 -3.10 3.04
CA ASN A 67 -1.35 -3.83 2.36
C ASN A 67 -1.52 -3.44 0.89
N PHE A 68 -0.68 -2.55 0.38
CA PHE A 68 -0.78 -2.06 -0.99
C PHE A 68 0.59 -2.13 -1.67
N THR A 69 0.57 -2.57 -2.92
CA THR A 69 1.73 -2.50 -3.79
C THR A 69 1.88 -1.10 -4.39
N ILE A 70 3.10 -0.74 -4.79
CA ILE A 70 3.38 0.49 -5.54
C ILE A 70 2.44 0.61 -6.76
N PHE A 71 2.21 -0.49 -7.47
CA PHE A 71 1.34 -0.53 -8.66
C PHE A 71 -0.12 -0.19 -8.33
N GLU A 72 -0.65 -0.71 -7.23
CA GLU A 72 -2.00 -0.39 -6.78
C GLU A 72 -2.13 1.10 -6.42
N LEU A 73 -1.18 1.64 -5.65
CA LEU A 73 -1.18 3.05 -5.26
C LEU A 73 -1.07 3.99 -6.47
N GLN A 74 -0.21 3.66 -7.44
CA GLN A 74 -0.15 4.39 -8.71
C GLN A 74 -1.46 4.30 -9.51
N THR A 75 -2.12 3.15 -9.50
CA THR A 75 -3.42 2.97 -10.15
C THR A 75 -4.49 3.82 -9.48
N PHE A 76 -4.48 3.94 -8.15
CA PHE A 76 -5.38 4.81 -7.41
C PHE A 76 -5.16 6.27 -7.78
N LEU A 77 -3.91 6.73 -7.85
CA LEU A 77 -3.60 8.10 -8.28
C LEU A 77 -4.07 8.43 -9.70
N LYS A 78 -4.12 7.45 -10.62
CA LYS A 78 -4.67 7.66 -11.97
C LYS A 78 -6.19 7.82 -12.00
N ARG A 79 -6.89 7.44 -10.92
CA ARG A 79 -8.36 7.51 -10.80
C ARG A 79 -8.83 8.78 -10.08
N ILE A 80 -7.92 9.57 -9.52
CA ILE A 80 -8.17 10.82 -8.81
C ILE A 80 -7.74 12.00 -9.67
#